data_AF-A0A918VSN3-F1
#
_entry.id   AF-A0A918VSN3-F1
#
_cell.length_a   1.000
_cell.length_b   1.000
_cell.length_c   1.000
_cell.angle_alpha   90.00
_cell.angle_beta   90.00
_cell.angle_gamma   90.00
#
_symmetry.space_group_name_H-M   'P 1'
#
loop_
_entity.id
_entity.type
_entity.pdbx_description
1 polymer ?
#
loop_
_entity_poly.entity_id
_entity_poly.type
_entity_poly.pdbx_seq_one_letter_code
_entity_poly.pdbx_strand_id
1 'polypeptide(L)'
;MVLSLTGYAASDDDELAPKPNLMWLSEDVNVSVFGESQYDSFLGKGEFWTNNWGVSAKLMQNDEDDVFGLPEDSKYFNLDVKRRLFGDQDKSNLELGLGWQALDIDSQIAASGPKVSVSGRYNVFDSFQVYGLTSYFPELDEEITDLDATGYEIEAGLLYKPLPSLSLKAGYRVFSLDLEDPVIEDLGSSSGFLLGTDLSW
;
A
#
# COMPACT_ATOMS: atom_id res chain seq x y z
N MET A 1 -36.19 48.44 25.50
CA MET A 1 -35.42 47.24 25.90
C MET A 1 -36.33 46.06 25.65
N VAL A 2 -36.20 45.43 24.48
CA VAL A 2 -37.04 44.33 24.02
C VAL A 2 -36.09 43.20 23.66
N LEU A 3 -36.19 42.08 24.38
CA LEU A 3 -35.52 40.82 24.04
C LEU A 3 -36.27 40.19 22.86
N SER A 4 -35.60 39.97 21.74
CA SER A 4 -36.10 39.12 20.65
C SER A 4 -35.27 37.84 20.56
N LEU A 5 -35.96 36.69 20.64
CA LEU A 5 -35.44 35.40 20.23
C LEU A 5 -35.14 35.40 18.72
N THR A 6 -33.95 34.91 18.38
CA THR A 6 -33.55 34.35 17.09
C THR A 6 -32.28 33.54 17.40
N GLY A 7 -32.08 32.30 17.04
CA GLY A 7 -32.72 31.37 16.12
C GLY A 7 -31.63 30.31 15.91
N TYR A 8 -31.94 29.03 16.11
CA TYR A 8 -31.03 27.95 15.79
C TYR A 8 -30.68 28.06 14.30
N ALA A 9 -29.44 28.41 13.98
CA ALA A 9 -28.87 28.21 12.66
C ALA A 9 -28.12 26.89 12.73
N ALA A 10 -28.63 25.91 11.97
CA ALA A 10 -28.03 24.61 11.76
C ALA A 10 -26.56 24.80 11.38
N SER A 11 -25.66 24.14 12.11
CA SER A 11 -24.38 23.78 11.54
C SER A 11 -24.69 22.83 10.39
N ASP A 12 -24.42 23.28 9.18
CA ASP A 12 -24.25 22.37 8.04
C ASP A 12 -23.12 21.41 8.42
N ASP A 13 -23.53 20.26 8.95
CA ASP A 13 -22.75 19.03 8.98
C ASP A 13 -22.53 18.65 7.50
N ASP A 14 -21.55 19.30 6.86
CA ASP A 14 -20.96 18.80 5.62
C ASP A 14 -20.30 17.47 5.97
N GLU A 15 -21.09 16.43 5.71
CA GLU A 15 -20.75 15.03 5.56
C GLU A 15 -19.27 14.71 5.78
N LEU A 16 -18.99 14.19 6.97
CA LEU A 16 -17.92 13.22 7.22
C LEU A 16 -18.19 11.95 6.39
N ALA A 17 -18.22 12.07 5.06
CA ALA A 17 -18.27 10.95 4.14
C ALA A 17 -16.83 10.48 3.92
N PRO A 18 -16.36 9.45 4.65
CA PRO A 18 -15.07 8.86 4.35
C PRO A 18 -15.09 8.29 2.95
N LYS A 19 -13.98 8.42 2.22
CA LYS A 19 -13.78 7.76 0.94
C LYS A 19 -12.83 6.58 1.09
N PRO A 20 -13.31 5.35 1.29
CA PRO A 20 -12.44 4.19 1.39
C PRO A 20 -11.93 3.85 -0.01
N ASN A 21 -10.65 3.51 -0.09
CA ASN A 21 -10.06 2.99 -1.31
C ASN A 21 -9.77 1.51 -1.11
N LEU A 22 -10.39 0.66 -1.92
CA LEU A 22 -10.11 -0.77 -1.99
C LEU A 22 -9.28 -1.03 -3.24
N MET A 23 -8.03 -1.43 -3.07
CA MET A 23 -7.24 -2.04 -4.13
C MET A 23 -7.56 -3.54 -4.12
N TRP A 24 -8.20 -4.00 -5.18
CA TRP A 24 -8.53 -5.40 -5.39
C TRP A 24 -7.68 -5.92 -6.54
N LEU A 25 -6.70 -6.76 -6.22
CA LEU A 25 -6.08 -7.65 -7.20
C LEU A 25 -6.90 -8.93 -7.15
N SER A 26 -7.71 -9.13 -8.19
CA SER A 26 -8.68 -10.22 -8.25
C SER A 26 -8.02 -11.58 -8.28
N GLU A 27 -8.67 -12.55 -7.64
CA GLU A 27 -8.49 -14.00 -7.81
C GLU A 27 -8.67 -14.47 -9.28
N ASP A 28 -9.10 -13.56 -10.17
CA ASP A 28 -9.34 -13.78 -11.60
C ASP A 28 -8.53 -12.81 -12.51
N VAL A 29 -7.54 -12.08 -11.98
CA VAL A 29 -6.64 -11.31 -12.87
C VAL A 29 -5.63 -12.27 -13.46
N ASN A 30 -5.97 -12.76 -14.64
CA ASN A 30 -5.03 -13.38 -15.56
C ASN A 30 -3.99 -12.31 -15.98
N VAL A 31 -2.96 -12.10 -15.16
CA VAL A 31 -1.78 -11.33 -15.56
C VAL A 31 -1.04 -12.22 -16.55
N SER A 32 -1.50 -12.19 -17.79
CA SER A 32 -0.80 -12.78 -18.92
C SER A 32 0.45 -11.96 -19.20
N VAL A 33 1.49 -12.12 -18.37
CA VAL A 33 2.86 -11.77 -18.72
C VAL A 33 3.33 -12.80 -19.74
N PHE A 34 2.89 -12.67 -21.00
CA PHE A 34 3.40 -13.42 -22.15
C PHE A 34 3.81 -14.90 -21.87
N GLY A 35 2.95 -15.66 -21.18
CA GLY A 35 3.22 -17.03 -20.73
C GLY A 35 1.92 -17.75 -20.38
N GLU A 36 1.88 -19.08 -20.56
CA GLU A 36 0.68 -19.93 -20.42
C GLU A 36 0.31 -20.29 -18.96
N SER A 37 0.90 -19.61 -17.96
CA SER A 37 0.76 -19.98 -16.54
C SER A 37 -0.38 -19.23 -15.84
N GLN A 38 -1.09 -19.92 -14.94
CA GLN A 38 -2.06 -19.34 -14.01
C GLN A 38 -1.32 -18.98 -12.73
N TYR A 39 -1.55 -17.78 -12.20
CA TYR A 39 -0.93 -17.31 -10.95
C TYR A 39 -2.03 -17.17 -9.90
N ASP A 40 -1.85 -17.78 -8.73
CA ASP A 40 -2.74 -17.65 -7.58
C ASP A 40 -1.98 -16.88 -6.49
N SER A 41 -2.05 -15.55 -6.56
CA SER A 41 -1.46 -14.70 -5.53
C SER A 41 -2.43 -13.56 -5.23
N PHE A 42 -2.73 -13.36 -3.96
CA PHE A 42 -3.62 -12.31 -3.51
C PHE A 42 -2.81 -11.12 -2.99
N LEU A 43 -3.12 -9.91 -3.45
CA LEU A 43 -2.65 -8.68 -2.83
C LEU A 43 -3.82 -7.69 -2.70
N GLY A 44 -4.29 -7.52 -1.47
CA GLY A 44 -5.35 -6.59 -1.10
C GLY A 44 -4.81 -5.40 -0.33
N LYS A 45 -5.30 -4.19 -0.63
CA LYS A 45 -5.06 -3.01 0.20
C LYS A 45 -6.37 -2.28 0.47
N GLY A 46 -6.65 -2.03 1.75
CA GLY A 46 -7.70 -1.13 2.19
C GLY A 46 -7.10 0.16 2.73
N GLU A 47 -7.69 1.29 2.40
CA GLU A 47 -7.26 2.58 2.92
C GLU A 47 -8.46 3.46 3.26
N PHE A 48 -8.40 4.08 4.43
CA PHE A 48 -9.41 4.97 4.95
C PHE A 48 -8.79 6.32 5.22
N TRP A 49 -9.40 7.39 4.72
CA TRP A 49 -8.95 8.76 4.96
C TRP A 49 -10.01 9.60 5.66
N THR A 50 -9.52 10.38 6.62
CA THR A 50 -10.14 11.64 7.08
C THR A 50 -9.25 12.77 6.57
N ASN A 51 -9.70 14.03 6.64
CA ASN A 51 -8.91 15.26 6.44
C ASN A 51 -7.48 15.05 5.89
N ASN A 52 -6.47 15.14 6.76
CA ASN A 52 -5.06 14.90 6.43
C ASN A 52 -4.52 13.61 7.08
N TRP A 53 -5.39 12.75 7.61
CA TRP A 53 -4.99 11.54 8.33
C TRP A 53 -5.66 10.33 7.74
N GLY A 54 -4.87 9.30 7.46
CA GLY A 54 -5.35 8.05 6.90
C GLY A 54 -4.84 6.85 7.66
N VAL A 55 -5.53 5.73 7.51
CA VAL A 55 -5.09 4.42 7.96
C VAL A 55 -5.14 3.49 6.75
N SER A 56 -4.10 2.70 6.53
CA SER A 56 -4.11 1.67 5.49
C SER A 56 -3.68 0.33 6.02
N ALA A 57 -4.33 -0.73 5.54
CA ALA A 57 -3.92 -2.10 5.74
C ALA A 57 -3.62 -2.73 4.37
N LYS A 58 -2.53 -3.48 4.27
CA LYS A 58 -2.15 -4.25 3.08
C LYS A 58 -1.90 -5.69 3.50
N LEU A 59 -2.48 -6.62 2.76
CA LEU A 59 -2.29 -8.06 2.94
C LEU A 59 -1.88 -8.64 1.60
N MET A 60 -0.83 -9.45 1.60
CA MET A 60 -0.41 -10.24 0.46
C MET A 60 -0.21 -11.68 0.90
N GLN A 61 -0.68 -12.59 0.06
CA GLN A 61 -0.48 -14.03 0.19
C GLN A 61 -0.04 -14.55 -1.17
N ASN A 62 1.08 -15.27 -1.19
CA ASN A 62 1.60 -15.95 -2.35
C ASN A 62 1.26 -17.43 -2.25
N ASP A 63 0.63 -18.01 -3.28
CA ASP A 63 0.50 -19.47 -3.40
C ASP A 63 1.52 -20.00 -4.45
N GLU A 64 1.37 -21.26 -4.88
CA GLU A 64 2.38 -22.08 -5.59
C GLU A 64 3.06 -21.41 -6.82
N ASP A 65 2.37 -20.52 -7.54
CA ASP A 65 2.90 -19.82 -8.72
C ASP A 65 3.09 -18.32 -8.46
N ASP A 66 4.35 -17.93 -8.30
CA ASP A 66 4.80 -16.64 -7.78
C ASP A 66 4.82 -15.48 -8.82
N VAL A 67 4.29 -14.32 -8.41
CA VAL A 67 4.24 -13.08 -9.22
C VAL A 67 5.39 -12.10 -8.89
N PHE A 68 6.07 -12.25 -7.75
CA PHE A 68 6.99 -11.25 -7.22
C PHE A 68 8.45 -11.71 -7.01
N GLY A 69 8.76 -12.98 -7.24
CA GLY A 69 10.07 -13.56 -6.90
C GLY A 69 10.14 -14.07 -5.45
N LEU A 70 9.00 -14.19 -4.75
CA LEU A 70 8.97 -14.66 -3.36
C LEU A 70 8.71 -16.17 -3.30
N PRO A 71 9.29 -16.88 -2.32
CA PRO A 71 8.98 -18.29 -2.04
C PRO A 71 7.48 -18.57 -1.91
N GLU A 72 7.09 -19.81 -2.20
CA GLU A 72 5.73 -20.33 -1.98
C GLU A 72 5.31 -20.11 -0.51
N ASP A 73 3.99 -20.00 -0.27
CA ASP A 73 3.39 -19.77 1.06
C ASP A 73 3.79 -18.46 1.77
N SER A 74 4.48 -17.54 1.07
CA SER A 74 4.87 -16.25 1.64
C SER A 74 3.66 -15.36 1.97
N LYS A 75 3.64 -14.82 3.19
CA LYS A 75 2.62 -13.90 3.69
C LYS A 75 3.24 -12.58 4.10
N TYR A 76 2.54 -11.51 3.78
CA TYR A 76 2.94 -10.16 4.11
C TYR A 76 1.74 -9.39 4.62
N PHE A 77 1.90 -8.76 5.79
CA PHE A 77 0.90 -7.89 6.38
C PHE A 77 1.50 -6.55 6.74
N ASN A 78 0.75 -5.49 6.48
CA ASN A 78 1.15 -4.14 6.79
C ASN A 78 0.00 -3.30 7.33
N LEU A 79 0.26 -2.53 8.37
CA LEU A 79 -0.64 -1.52 8.90
C LEU A 79 0.08 -0.18 9.01
N ASP A 80 -0.50 0.87 8.42
CA ASP A 80 0.04 2.23 8.44
C ASP A 80 -0.95 3.24 8.99
N VAL A 81 -0.45 4.17 9.80
CA VAL A 81 -1.06 5.49 10.03
C VAL A 81 -0.33 6.51 9.18
N LYS A 82 -1.08 7.22 8.34
CA LYS A 82 -0.54 8.18 7.37
C LYS A 82 -0.99 9.58 7.66
N ARG A 83 -0.11 10.53 7.36
CA ARG A 83 -0.40 11.95 7.38
C ARG A 83 -0.07 12.57 6.03
N ARG A 84 -1.04 13.26 5.45
CA ARG A 84 -0.81 14.10 4.27
C ARG A 84 -0.10 15.39 4.69
N LEU A 85 1.05 15.63 4.08
CA LEU A 85 1.88 16.81 4.32
C LEU A 85 1.50 17.95 3.37
N PHE A 86 1.18 17.62 2.12
CA PHE A 86 0.81 18.57 1.08
C PHE A 86 -0.25 17.99 0.14
N GLY A 87 -1.06 18.86 -0.44
CA GLY A 87 -2.06 18.50 -1.45
C GLY A 87 -3.32 17.84 -0.89
N ASP A 88 -4.11 17.27 -1.79
CA ASP A 88 -5.40 16.63 -1.51
C ASP A 88 -5.39 15.17 -1.99
N GLN A 89 -6.29 14.33 -1.46
CA GLN A 89 -6.39 12.90 -1.84
C GLN A 89 -6.59 12.68 -3.36
N ASP A 90 -7.37 13.55 -3.99
CA ASP A 90 -7.76 13.44 -5.40
C ASP A 90 -6.79 14.15 -6.36
N LYS A 91 -5.74 14.81 -5.83
CA LYS A 91 -4.78 15.62 -6.59
C LYS A 91 -3.35 15.17 -6.32
N SER A 92 -2.39 15.96 -6.81
CA SER A 92 -1.00 15.85 -6.40
C SER A 92 -0.89 16.00 -4.89
N ASN A 93 -0.20 15.07 -4.24
CA ASN A 93 -0.03 15.05 -2.79
C ASN A 93 1.28 14.40 -2.37
N LEU A 94 1.64 14.63 -1.11
CA LEU A 94 2.75 14.00 -0.42
C LEU A 94 2.30 13.56 0.96
N GLU A 95 2.64 12.34 1.33
CA GLU A 95 2.17 11.63 2.50
C GLU A 95 3.35 10.98 3.22
N LEU A 96 3.28 10.99 4.55
CA LEU A 96 4.23 10.33 5.44
C LEU A 96 3.46 9.26 6.24
N GLY A 97 3.94 8.03 6.23
CA GLY A 97 3.37 6.91 6.96
C GLY A 97 4.30 6.42 8.07
N LEU A 98 3.71 6.08 9.21
CA LEU A 98 4.33 5.28 10.26
C LEU A 98 3.47 4.04 10.45
N GLY A 99 4.10 2.87 10.48
CA GLY A 99 3.38 1.63 10.48
C GLY A 99 4.12 0.50 11.15
N TRP A 100 3.51 -0.67 11.05
CA TRP A 100 4.07 -1.95 11.45
C TRP A 100 3.96 -2.91 10.26
N GLN A 101 4.99 -3.69 10.04
CA GLN A 101 5.02 -4.75 9.03
C GLN A 101 5.25 -6.09 9.71
N ALA A 102 4.58 -7.11 9.20
CA ALA A 102 4.88 -8.51 9.50
C ALA A 102 5.07 -9.26 8.18
N LEU A 103 6.06 -10.12 8.14
CA LEU A 103 6.49 -10.88 6.99
C LEU A 103 6.74 -12.32 7.43
N ASP A 104 6.23 -13.27 6.67
CA ASP A 104 6.46 -14.69 6.83
C ASP A 104 6.82 -15.23 5.44
N ILE A 105 8.06 -15.67 5.23
CA ILE A 105 8.54 -16.21 3.95
C ILE A 105 8.85 -17.69 4.15
N ASP A 106 8.04 -18.54 3.51
CA ASP A 106 8.21 -20.00 3.45
C ASP A 106 8.50 -20.64 4.82
N SER A 107 7.97 -20.09 5.92
CA SER A 107 8.26 -20.50 7.30
C SER A 107 9.75 -20.47 7.72
N GLN A 108 10.63 -19.95 6.85
CA GLN A 108 12.07 -19.82 7.08
C GLN A 108 12.40 -18.45 7.68
N ILE A 109 11.66 -17.41 7.30
CA ILE A 109 11.82 -16.06 7.81
C ILE A 109 10.48 -15.59 8.36
N ALA A 110 10.40 -15.36 9.66
CA ALA A 110 9.26 -14.72 10.29
C ALA A 110 9.77 -13.45 10.98
N ALA A 111 9.47 -12.29 10.40
CA ALA A 111 10.03 -11.01 10.83
C ALA A 111 8.92 -9.95 10.96
N SER A 112 8.98 -9.13 12.02
CA SER A 112 8.03 -8.03 12.17
C SER A 112 8.66 -6.82 12.83
N GLY A 113 8.18 -5.62 12.47
CA GLY A 113 8.78 -4.42 13.03
C GLY A 113 8.19 -3.12 12.54
N PRO A 114 8.68 -2.00 13.09
CA PRO A 114 8.27 -0.67 12.68
C PRO A 114 8.58 -0.41 11.20
N LYS A 115 7.77 0.45 10.59
CA LYS A 115 7.95 0.94 9.22
C LYS A 115 7.79 2.45 9.17
N VAL A 116 8.65 3.10 8.40
CA VAL A 116 8.47 4.48 7.96
C VAL A 116 8.27 4.50 6.46
N SER A 117 7.31 5.26 5.96
CA SER A 117 7.07 5.38 4.52
C SER A 117 6.84 6.82 4.10
N VAL A 118 7.22 7.13 2.87
CA VAL A 118 6.89 8.37 2.16
C VAL A 118 6.23 7.97 0.85
N SER A 119 5.07 8.55 0.57
CA SER A 119 4.38 8.34 -0.70
C SER A 119 3.89 9.64 -1.28
N GLY A 120 3.76 9.69 -2.59
CA GLY A 120 3.25 10.86 -3.27
C GLY A 120 2.66 10.54 -4.62
N ARG A 121 1.78 11.45 -5.05
CA ARG A 121 1.15 11.42 -6.36
C ARG A 121 1.33 12.77 -7.02
N TYR A 122 1.44 12.77 -8.34
CA TYR A 122 1.50 14.00 -9.13
C TYR A 122 0.60 13.87 -10.36
N ASN A 123 -0.36 14.79 -10.47
CA ASN A 123 -1.24 14.89 -11.62
C ASN A 123 -0.46 15.43 -12.82
N VAL A 124 -0.37 14.62 -13.88
CA VAL A 124 0.11 15.08 -15.18
C VAL A 124 -1.07 15.66 -15.98
N PHE A 125 -2.22 14.97 -15.92
CA PHE A 125 -3.50 15.38 -16.48
C PHE A 125 -4.63 15.02 -15.49
N ASP A 126 -5.85 15.51 -15.72
CA ASP A 126 -6.98 15.25 -14.81
C ASP A 126 -7.25 13.76 -14.57
N SER A 127 -7.03 12.93 -15.60
CA SER A 127 -7.22 11.47 -15.55
C SER A 127 -5.92 10.69 -15.40
N PHE A 128 -4.76 11.33 -15.29
CA PHE A 128 -3.47 10.63 -15.29
C PHE A 128 -2.52 11.17 -14.23
N GLN A 129 -2.03 10.29 -13.38
CA GLN A 129 -1.12 10.61 -12.30
C GLN A 129 0.11 9.70 -12.36
N VAL A 130 1.25 10.23 -11.97
CA VAL A 130 2.41 9.41 -11.57
C VAL A 130 2.42 9.28 -10.07
N TYR A 131 2.89 8.15 -9.55
CA TYR A 131 3.01 7.95 -8.12
C TYR A 131 4.34 7.29 -7.76
N GLY A 132 4.74 7.51 -6.51
CA GLY A 132 5.90 6.85 -5.91
C GLY A 132 5.64 6.58 -4.44
N LEU A 133 6.22 5.49 -3.95
CA LEU A 133 6.24 5.11 -2.56
C LEU A 133 7.63 4.58 -2.22
N THR A 134 8.14 4.97 -1.07
CA THR A 134 9.36 4.44 -0.49
C THR A 134 9.09 4.12 0.96
N SER A 135 9.42 2.90 1.38
CA SER A 135 9.35 2.47 2.77
C SER A 135 10.71 2.02 3.26
N TYR A 136 10.96 2.25 4.53
CA TYR A 136 12.14 1.81 5.25
C TYR A 136 11.70 1.04 6.50
N PHE A 137 12.34 -0.10 6.72
CA PHE A 137 12.15 -0.99 7.85
C PHE A 137 13.42 -0.89 8.71
N PRO A 138 13.45 0.00 9.72
CA PRO A 138 14.65 0.24 10.51
C PRO A 138 15.07 -0.95 11.36
N GLU A 139 14.12 -1.78 11.75
CA GLU A 139 14.30 -2.92 12.64
C GLU A 139 13.15 -3.88 12.35
N LEU A 140 13.48 -5.14 12.12
CA LEU A 140 12.55 -6.24 11.99
C LEU A 140 13.04 -7.31 12.96
N ASP A 141 12.26 -7.54 14.01
CA ASP A 141 12.51 -8.61 14.98
C ASP A 141 12.14 -9.93 14.31
N GLU A 142 13.11 -10.84 14.24
CA GLU A 142 12.93 -12.19 13.73
C GLU A 142 12.55 -13.16 14.85
N GLU A 143 11.54 -14.01 14.62
CA GLU A 143 11.07 -14.98 15.62
C GLU A 143 11.91 -16.27 15.64
N ILE A 144 12.65 -16.56 14.56
CA ILE A 144 13.36 -17.83 14.33
C ILE A 144 14.87 -17.69 14.58
N THR A 145 15.43 -16.52 14.27
CA THR A 145 16.86 -16.20 14.36
C THR A 145 16.98 -14.84 15.07
N ASP A 146 17.82 -14.71 16.11
CA ASP A 146 18.07 -13.41 16.79
C ASP A 146 18.93 -12.48 15.87
N LEU A 147 18.50 -12.25 14.64
CA LEU A 147 19.19 -11.42 13.66
C LEU A 147 18.43 -10.11 13.49
N ASP A 148 19.15 -9.00 13.64
CA ASP A 148 18.61 -7.67 13.36
C ASP A 148 18.50 -7.49 11.84
N ALA A 149 17.28 -7.50 11.33
CA ALA A 149 17.02 -7.30 9.91
C ALA A 149 16.59 -5.85 9.63
N THR A 150 17.10 -5.26 8.55
CA THR A 150 16.58 -4.00 8.02
C THR A 150 16.05 -4.21 6.62
N GLY A 151 15.36 -3.23 6.04
CA GLY A 151 14.94 -3.37 4.66
C GLY A 151 14.40 -2.10 4.06
N TYR A 152 14.13 -2.18 2.76
CA TYR A 152 13.50 -1.11 2.03
C TYR A 152 12.51 -1.61 0.98
N GLU A 153 11.52 -0.78 0.69
CA GLU A 153 10.59 -0.97 -0.41
C GLU A 153 10.57 0.29 -1.26
N ILE A 154 10.63 0.14 -2.57
CA ILE A 154 10.43 1.23 -3.52
C ILE A 154 9.39 0.78 -4.54
N GLU A 155 8.36 1.58 -4.73
CA GLU A 155 7.33 1.37 -5.73
C GLU A 155 7.14 2.66 -6.54
N ALA A 156 7.09 2.55 -7.86
CA ALA A 156 6.81 3.69 -8.73
C ALA A 156 5.93 3.27 -9.89
N GLY A 157 5.07 4.19 -10.36
CA GLY A 157 4.18 3.86 -11.46
C GLY A 157 3.23 4.97 -11.88
N LEU A 158 2.19 4.52 -12.59
CA LEU A 158 1.17 5.31 -13.24
C LEU A 158 -0.21 4.94 -12.68
N LEU A 159 -1.07 5.94 -12.55
CA LEU A 159 -2.47 5.81 -12.22
C LEU A 159 -3.30 6.47 -13.32
N TYR A 160 -4.22 5.73 -13.90
CA TYR A 160 -5.20 6.25 -14.85
C TYR A 160 -6.59 6.21 -14.22
N LYS A 161 -7.26 7.36 -14.16
CA LYS A 161 -8.60 7.53 -13.58
C LYS A 161 -9.64 7.71 -14.69
N PRO A 162 -10.16 6.63 -15.29
CA PRO A 162 -11.23 6.74 -16.28
C PRO A 162 -12.54 7.28 -15.69
N LEU A 163 -12.77 7.05 -14.39
CA LEU A 163 -13.95 7.48 -13.66
C LEU A 163 -13.55 8.02 -12.28
N PRO A 164 -14.38 8.86 -11.63
CA PRO A 164 -14.10 9.33 -10.27
C PRO A 164 -13.99 8.22 -9.22
N SER A 165 -14.66 7.08 -9.42
CA SER A 165 -14.72 5.95 -8.49
C SER A 165 -13.79 4.78 -8.84
N LEU A 166 -13.10 4.85 -9.99
CA LEU A 166 -12.26 3.76 -10.49
C LEU A 166 -10.93 4.31 -11.00
N SER A 167 -9.84 3.75 -10.48
CA SER A 167 -8.49 3.99 -10.98
C SER A 167 -7.86 2.67 -11.45
N LEU A 168 -7.12 2.71 -12.54
CA LEU A 168 -6.25 1.64 -13.01
C LEU A 168 -4.82 2.00 -12.61
N LYS A 169 -4.10 1.02 -12.04
CA LYS A 169 -2.74 1.17 -11.55
C LYS A 169 -1.80 0.28 -12.36
N ALA A 170 -0.67 0.85 -12.78
CA ALA A 170 0.45 0.10 -13.33
C ALA A 170 1.73 0.58 -12.65
N GLY A 171 2.59 -0.32 -12.18
CA GLY A 171 3.82 0.07 -11.51
C GLY A 171 4.85 -1.03 -11.45
N TYR A 172 5.99 -0.71 -10.86
CA TYR A 172 7.06 -1.64 -10.58
C TYR A 172 7.47 -1.46 -9.11
N ARG A 173 7.61 -2.58 -8.40
CA ARG A 173 7.99 -2.65 -7.00
C ARG A 173 9.32 -3.39 -6.87
N VAL A 174 10.16 -2.88 -5.99
CA VAL A 174 11.38 -3.52 -5.50
C VAL A 174 11.30 -3.55 -3.99
N PHE A 175 11.54 -4.72 -3.41
CA PHE A 175 11.60 -4.96 -1.98
C PHE A 175 12.88 -5.72 -1.68
N SER A 176 13.56 -5.36 -0.61
CA SER A 176 14.78 -6.04 -0.18
C SER A 176 14.89 -5.98 1.32
N LEU A 177 15.28 -7.11 1.90
CA LEU A 177 15.73 -7.23 3.28
C LEU A 177 17.25 -7.26 3.26
N ASP A 178 17.85 -6.47 4.12
CA ASP A 178 19.27 -6.52 4.45
C ASP A 178 19.41 -7.47 5.66
N LEU A 179 19.97 -8.65 5.38
CA LEU A 179 20.18 -9.73 6.34
C LEU A 179 21.67 -10.06 6.38
N GLU A 180 22.18 -10.46 7.54
CA GLU A 180 23.60 -10.84 7.67
C GLU A 180 23.96 -12.10 6.87
N ASP A 181 22.98 -12.97 6.57
CA ASP A 181 23.17 -14.18 5.76
C ASP A 181 22.75 -13.94 4.29
N PRO A 182 23.68 -13.96 3.33
CA PRO A 182 23.40 -13.66 1.92
C PRO A 182 22.55 -14.71 1.20
N VAL A 183 22.44 -15.93 1.74
CA VAL A 183 21.54 -16.97 1.18
C VAL A 183 20.09 -16.68 1.56
N ILE A 184 19.88 -16.14 2.76
CA ILE A 184 18.56 -15.75 3.28
C ILE A 184 18.16 -14.36 2.75
N GLU A 185 19.12 -13.47 2.53
CA GLU A 185 18.95 -12.15 1.90
C GLU A 185 18.29 -12.24 0.51
N ASP A 186 18.69 -13.22 -0.31
CA ASP A 186 18.14 -13.44 -1.65
C ASP A 186 16.68 -13.90 -1.59
N LEU A 187 16.30 -14.66 -0.55
CA LEU A 187 14.89 -15.04 -0.29
C LEU A 187 14.04 -13.86 0.20
N GLY A 188 14.66 -12.90 0.87
CA GLY A 188 14.04 -11.67 1.38
C GLY A 188 13.88 -10.55 0.35
N SER A 189 14.40 -10.74 -0.87
CA SER A 189 14.39 -9.73 -1.92
C SER A 189 13.45 -10.10 -3.06
N SER A 190 12.61 -9.17 -3.48
CA SER A 190 11.59 -9.40 -4.51
C SER A 190 11.38 -8.17 -5.40
N SER A 191 11.02 -8.40 -6.65
CA SER A 191 10.69 -7.31 -7.56
C SER A 191 9.71 -7.75 -8.63
N GLY A 192 8.82 -6.84 -9.04
CA GLY A 192 7.80 -7.22 -10.02
C GLY A 192 6.95 -6.06 -10.51
N PHE A 193 6.25 -6.34 -11.61
CA PHE A 193 5.23 -5.45 -12.15
C PHE A 193 3.93 -5.60 -11.36
N LEU A 194 3.32 -4.46 -11.05
CA LEU A 194 2.02 -4.37 -10.42
C LEU A 194 1.01 -3.85 -11.43
N LEU A 195 -0.06 -4.60 -11.66
CA LEU A 195 -1.23 -4.15 -12.40
C LEU A 195 -2.45 -4.33 -11.52
N GLY A 196 -3.27 -3.29 -11.36
CA GLY A 196 -4.41 -3.37 -10.45
C GLY A 196 -5.47 -2.31 -10.66
N THR A 197 -6.52 -2.41 -9.86
CA THR A 197 -7.60 -1.44 -9.83
C THR A 197 -7.83 -0.95 -8.41
N ASP A 198 -8.07 0.35 -8.27
CA ASP A 198 -8.51 0.98 -7.03
C ASP A 198 -9.97 1.42 -7.20
N LEU A 199 -10.82 1.03 -6.25
CA LEU A 199 -12.19 1.48 -6.15
C LEU A 199 -12.31 2.48 -5.01
N SER A 200 -12.94 3.62 -5.28
CA SER A 200 -13.19 4.68 -4.30
C SER A 200 -14.66 5.09 -4.32
N TRP A 201 -15.27 5.27 -3.15
CA TRP A 201 -16.67 5.69 -3.03
C TRP A 201 -16.82 6.86 -2.07
#